data_AF-A0A9E2Z4E4-F1
#
_entry.id   AF-A0A9E2Z4E4-F1
#
_cell.length_a   1.000
_cell.length_b   1.000
_cell.length_c   1.000
_cell.angle_alpha   90.00
_cell.angle_beta   90.00
_cell.angle_gamma   90.00
#
_symmetry.space_group_name_H-M   'P 1'
#
loop_
_entity.id
_entity.type
_entity.pdbx_description
1 polymer ?
#
loop_
_entity_poly.entity_id
_entity_poly.type
_entity_poly.pdbx_seq_one_letter_code
_entity_poly.pdbx_strand_id
1 'polypeptide(L)'
;PRTGDDALLALADLGERFQAHARYTAMTTDERQRLSRGIADLGDRAGISGDDVAHLCALGAKCVDDYLLADRNARDELMAETVRWILDREERIVVSAHNGHVQRCLAHTGDPVLGHLLAPVLGDELVVIGTTRTGGVIPELRFEGEPPRPSFISLENLAPPPPHTLDAVMEATGLPLHLVDLRRVPPETLGAATAICAQSFVVDIDPTRAFDALVHVRSLTPVPRWTRSTPTTVAAAHERPQ
;
A
#
# COMPACT_ATOMS: atom_id res chain seq x y z
N PRO A 1 14.53 27.51 -3.45
CA PRO A 1 13.87 27.53 -4.78
C PRO A 1 14.81 28.12 -5.86
N ARG A 2 15.14 27.33 -6.87
CA ARG A 2 15.81 27.77 -8.11
C ARG A 2 14.77 28.18 -9.15
N THR A 3 15.22 28.95 -10.15
CA THR A 3 14.42 29.26 -11.33
C THR A 3 13.87 27.97 -11.95
N GLY A 4 12.55 27.89 -12.13
CA GLY A 4 11.87 26.71 -12.68
C GLY A 4 11.24 25.77 -11.64
N ASP A 5 11.61 25.87 -10.35
CA ASP A 5 11.03 25.01 -9.31
C ASP A 5 9.52 25.22 -9.16
N ASP A 6 9.04 26.47 -9.18
CA ASP A 6 7.60 26.77 -9.09
C ASP A 6 6.81 26.21 -10.29
N ALA A 7 7.42 26.24 -11.48
CA ALA A 7 6.82 25.68 -12.68
C ALA A 7 6.79 24.14 -12.63
N LEU A 8 7.83 23.52 -12.09
CA LEU A 8 7.87 22.08 -11.86
C LEU A 8 6.83 21.65 -10.82
N LEU A 9 6.70 22.40 -9.70
CA LEU A 9 5.69 22.14 -8.68
C LEU A 9 4.27 22.23 -9.24
N ALA A 10 3.98 23.27 -10.04
CA ALA A 10 2.69 23.41 -10.70
C ALA A 10 2.42 22.27 -11.70
N LEU A 11 3.46 21.81 -12.41
CA LEU A 11 3.36 20.70 -13.35
C LEU A 11 3.17 19.35 -12.64
N ALA A 12 3.76 19.18 -11.46
CA ALA A 12 3.66 17.98 -10.63
C ALA A 12 2.35 17.91 -9.83
N ASP A 13 1.52 18.95 -9.83
CA ASP A 13 0.18 18.93 -9.24
C ASP A 13 -0.80 18.12 -10.10
N LEU A 14 -0.69 16.80 -9.97
CA LEU A 14 -1.58 15.84 -10.60
C LEU A 14 -2.93 15.72 -9.84
N GLY A 15 -3.16 16.53 -8.82
CA GLY A 15 -4.38 16.53 -8.02
C GLY A 15 -4.47 15.37 -7.03
N GLU A 16 -5.70 15.07 -6.63
CA GLU A 16 -5.99 14.05 -5.62
C GLU A 16 -5.76 12.62 -6.14
N ARG A 17 -5.80 11.64 -5.22
CA ARG A 17 -5.52 10.21 -5.47
C ARG A 17 -6.14 9.61 -6.74
N PHE A 18 -7.39 9.96 -7.05
CA PHE A 18 -8.12 9.42 -8.22
C PHE A 18 -7.98 10.26 -9.50
N GLN A 19 -7.38 11.45 -9.39
CA GLN A 19 -7.21 12.39 -10.52
C GLN A 19 -5.84 12.26 -11.18
N ALA A 20 -4.82 11.81 -10.43
CA ALA A 20 -3.42 11.87 -10.86
C ALA A 20 -3.16 11.25 -12.23
N HIS A 21 -3.65 10.02 -12.44
CA HIS A 21 -3.48 9.32 -13.69
C HIS A 21 -4.15 10.02 -14.88
N ALA A 22 -5.39 10.50 -14.68
CA ALA A 22 -6.14 11.20 -15.72
C ALA A 22 -5.46 12.53 -16.10
N ARG A 23 -5.00 13.30 -15.11
CA ARG A 23 -4.26 14.56 -15.36
C ARG A 23 -2.94 14.31 -16.07
N TYR A 24 -2.18 13.30 -15.65
CA TYR A 24 -0.93 12.94 -16.32
C TYR A 24 -1.13 12.49 -17.77
N THR A 25 -2.20 11.72 -18.04
CA THR A 25 -2.53 11.28 -19.40
C THR A 25 -2.97 12.44 -20.29
N ALA A 26 -3.67 13.42 -19.72
CA ALA A 26 -4.12 14.63 -20.42
C ALA A 26 -2.97 15.60 -20.76
N MET A 27 -1.79 15.44 -20.14
CA MET A 27 -0.62 16.23 -20.50
C MET A 27 -0.19 16.01 -21.95
N THR A 28 0.38 17.05 -22.54
CA THR A 28 1.13 16.96 -23.79
C THR A 28 2.42 16.15 -23.58
N THR A 29 2.99 15.64 -24.68
CA THR A 29 4.29 14.96 -24.63
C THR A 29 5.39 15.87 -24.07
N ASP A 30 5.38 17.16 -24.44
CA ASP A 30 6.36 18.14 -23.96
C ASP A 30 6.23 18.38 -22.45
N GLU A 31 5.01 18.41 -21.92
CA GLU A 31 4.75 18.53 -20.47
C GLU A 31 5.29 17.32 -19.71
N ARG A 32 4.98 16.09 -20.15
CA ARG A 32 5.53 14.88 -19.52
C ARG A 32 7.06 14.86 -19.54
N GLN A 33 7.67 15.23 -20.67
CA GLN A 33 9.12 15.32 -20.76
C GLN A 33 9.71 16.40 -19.86
N ARG A 34 9.04 17.55 -19.70
CA ARG A 34 9.48 18.60 -18.76
C ARG A 34 9.37 18.13 -17.31
N LEU A 35 8.30 17.43 -16.96
CA LEU A 35 8.11 16.84 -15.62
C LEU A 35 9.23 15.86 -15.31
N SER A 36 9.45 14.87 -16.17
CA SER A 36 10.48 13.85 -15.99
C SER A 36 11.90 14.45 -15.89
N ARG A 37 12.25 15.40 -16.78
CA ARG A 37 13.54 16.13 -16.67
C ARG A 37 13.66 16.94 -15.39
N GLY A 38 12.59 17.58 -14.93
CA GLY A 38 12.60 18.33 -13.68
C GLY A 38 12.78 17.46 -12.45
N ILE A 39 12.16 16.27 -12.43
CA ILE A 39 12.34 15.26 -11.38
C ILE A 39 13.78 14.74 -11.39
N ALA A 40 14.36 14.48 -12.56
CA ALA A 40 15.76 14.08 -12.68
C ALA A 40 16.74 15.16 -12.17
N ASP A 41 16.55 16.42 -12.57
CA ASP A 41 17.35 17.55 -12.05
C ASP A 41 17.22 17.66 -10.52
N LEU A 42 16.00 17.51 -9.97
CA LEU A 42 15.80 17.51 -8.53
C LEU A 42 16.61 16.40 -7.84
N GLY A 43 16.64 15.20 -8.41
CA GLY A 43 17.45 14.07 -7.95
C GLY A 43 18.95 14.39 -7.93
N ASP A 44 19.48 14.91 -9.02
CA ASP A 44 20.90 15.29 -9.14
C ASP A 44 21.28 16.35 -8.10
N ARG A 45 20.44 17.39 -7.96
CA ARG A 45 20.65 18.46 -6.98
C ARG A 45 20.59 17.95 -5.55
N ALA A 46 19.62 17.09 -5.24
CA ALA A 46 19.48 16.52 -3.90
C ALA A 46 20.71 15.68 -3.54
N GLY A 47 21.21 14.87 -4.48
CA GLY A 47 22.44 14.09 -4.29
C GLY A 47 23.68 14.96 -4.03
N ILE A 48 23.80 16.12 -4.67
CA ILE A 48 24.92 17.06 -4.45
C ILE A 48 24.78 17.82 -3.12
N SER A 49 23.55 18.04 -2.64
CA SER A 49 23.30 18.88 -1.46
C SER A 49 23.83 18.30 -0.16
N GLY A 50 24.03 16.98 -0.10
CA GLY A 50 24.34 16.26 1.15
C GLY A 50 23.17 16.18 2.14
N ASP A 51 21.97 16.60 1.74
CA ASP A 51 20.74 16.42 2.52
C ASP A 51 20.09 15.09 2.15
N ASP A 52 20.27 14.10 3.02
CA ASP A 52 19.73 12.76 2.84
C ASP A 52 18.19 12.73 2.72
N VAL A 53 17.50 13.62 3.43
CA VAL A 53 16.02 13.68 3.40
C VAL A 53 15.57 14.23 2.07
N ALA A 54 16.22 15.28 1.57
CA ALA A 54 15.97 15.79 0.23
C ALA A 54 16.25 14.72 -0.84
N HIS A 55 17.31 13.92 -0.66
CA HIS A 55 17.66 12.84 -1.56
C HIS A 55 16.58 11.75 -1.61
N LEU A 56 16.14 11.24 -0.45
CA LEU A 56 15.05 10.25 -0.37
C LEU A 56 13.74 10.78 -0.95
N CYS A 57 13.41 12.06 -0.71
CA CYS A 57 12.24 12.69 -1.32
C CYS A 57 12.34 12.71 -2.86
N ALA A 58 13.51 13.02 -3.40
CA ALA A 58 13.74 13.04 -4.84
C ALA A 58 13.68 11.63 -5.47
N LEU A 59 14.20 10.60 -4.79
CA LEU A 59 14.01 9.21 -5.19
C LEU A 59 12.53 8.81 -5.21
N GLY A 60 11.75 9.29 -4.23
CA GLY A 60 10.28 9.14 -4.22
C GLY A 60 9.60 9.73 -5.45
N ALA A 61 9.95 10.98 -5.81
CA ALA A 61 9.44 11.60 -7.03
C ALA A 61 9.82 10.80 -8.28
N LYS A 62 11.05 10.27 -8.33
CA LYS A 62 11.50 9.39 -9.42
C LYS A 62 10.71 8.09 -9.50
N CYS A 63 10.43 7.42 -8.38
CA CYS A 63 9.60 6.21 -8.37
C CYS A 63 8.20 6.47 -8.94
N VAL A 64 7.63 7.65 -8.67
CA VAL A 64 6.34 8.05 -9.25
C VAL A 64 6.46 8.29 -10.76
N ASP A 65 7.52 8.96 -11.22
CA ASP A 65 7.77 9.17 -12.66
C ASP A 65 7.96 7.84 -13.41
N ASP A 66 8.77 6.93 -12.86
CA ASP A 66 8.99 5.58 -13.41
C ASP A 66 7.66 4.79 -13.49
N TYR A 67 6.81 4.90 -12.47
CA TYR A 67 5.48 4.28 -12.49
C TYR A 67 4.59 4.88 -13.58
N LEU A 68 4.54 6.21 -13.71
CA LEU A 68 3.72 6.88 -14.70
C LEU A 68 4.21 6.66 -16.15
N LEU A 69 5.50 6.44 -16.36
CA LEU A 69 6.12 6.26 -17.68
C LEU A 69 6.17 4.80 -18.13
N ALA A 70 6.46 3.88 -17.21
CA ALA A 70 6.81 2.50 -17.54
C ALA A 70 6.01 1.46 -16.74
N ASP A 71 5.00 1.89 -15.96
CA ASP A 71 4.20 1.04 -15.07
C ASP A 71 5.05 0.24 -14.06
N ARG A 72 6.27 0.72 -13.78
CA ARG A 72 7.17 0.11 -12.81
C ARG A 72 6.91 0.71 -11.43
N ASN A 73 6.31 -0.08 -10.55
CA ASN A 73 6.05 0.33 -9.18
C ASN A 73 7.23 -0.01 -8.25
N ALA A 74 8.23 0.87 -8.18
CA ALA A 74 9.42 0.69 -7.32
C ALA A 74 9.21 1.20 -5.86
N ARG A 75 7.96 1.21 -5.40
CA ARG A 75 7.59 1.83 -4.12
C ARG A 75 8.14 1.05 -2.93
N ASP A 76 8.06 -0.27 -2.97
CA ASP A 76 8.49 -1.12 -1.85
C ASP A 76 10.01 -1.16 -1.70
N GLU A 77 10.77 -1.05 -2.80
CA GLU A 77 12.22 -0.88 -2.77
C GLU A 77 12.61 0.43 -2.07
N LEU A 78 11.96 1.54 -2.43
CA LEU A 78 12.21 2.81 -1.76
C LEU A 78 11.79 2.78 -0.29
N MET A 79 10.69 2.11 0.04
CA MET A 79 10.28 1.91 1.44
C MET A 79 11.35 1.12 2.21
N ALA A 80 11.92 0.07 1.62
CA ALA A 80 12.97 -0.73 2.25
C ALA A 80 14.28 0.05 2.43
N GLU A 81 14.68 0.81 1.41
CA GLU A 81 15.84 1.71 1.49
C GLU A 81 15.64 2.77 2.57
N THR A 82 14.46 3.38 2.64
CA THR A 82 14.13 4.37 3.67
C THR A 82 14.19 3.76 5.07
N VAL A 83 13.64 2.56 5.26
CA VAL A 83 13.70 1.85 6.55
C VAL A 83 15.15 1.58 6.97
N ARG A 84 15.99 1.13 6.04
CA ARG A 84 17.41 0.91 6.33
C ARG A 84 18.12 2.21 6.70
N TRP A 85 17.87 3.29 5.96
CA TRP A 85 18.44 4.60 6.25
C TRP A 85 18.06 5.11 7.65
N ILE A 86 16.83 4.85 8.12
CA ILE A 86 16.41 5.17 9.49
C ILE A 86 17.12 4.26 10.51
N LEU A 87 17.19 2.95 10.26
CA LEU A 87 17.86 1.99 11.17
C LEU A 87 19.36 2.24 11.32
N ASP A 88 20.02 2.81 10.32
CA ASP A 88 21.43 3.24 10.44
C ASP A 88 21.62 4.35 11.49
N ARG A 89 20.53 5.00 11.92
CA ARG A 89 20.49 6.14 12.86
C ARG A 89 19.76 5.81 14.16
N GLU A 90 18.87 4.82 14.14
CA GLU A 90 17.98 4.46 15.25
C GLU A 90 18.17 3.00 15.64
N GLU A 91 18.22 2.70 16.93
CA GLU A 91 18.41 1.32 17.43
C GLU A 91 17.23 0.40 17.07
N ARG A 92 16.01 0.94 16.98
CA ARG A 92 14.79 0.19 16.67
C ARG A 92 13.74 1.09 16.07
N ILE A 93 12.99 0.56 15.10
CA ILE A 93 11.84 1.24 14.50
C ILE A 93 10.61 0.34 14.52
N VAL A 94 9.43 0.97 14.43
CA VAL A 94 8.16 0.28 14.15
C VAL A 94 7.62 0.82 12.84
N VAL A 95 7.42 -0.08 11.87
CA VAL A 95 6.85 0.28 10.56
C VAL A 95 5.39 -0.10 10.53
N SER A 96 4.52 0.89 10.34
CA SER A 96 3.08 0.69 10.16
C SER A 96 2.73 0.77 8.68
N ALA A 97 2.45 -0.37 8.06
CA ALA A 97 2.00 -0.47 6.67
C ALA A 97 1.01 -1.63 6.49
N HIS A 98 0.38 -1.73 5.32
CA HIS A 98 -0.51 -2.87 5.02
C HIS A 98 0.24 -4.20 5.09
N ASN A 99 -0.46 -5.28 5.47
CA ASN A 99 0.05 -6.65 5.47
C ASN A 99 0.84 -6.98 4.19
N GLY A 100 0.28 -6.60 3.02
CA GLY A 100 0.90 -6.85 1.71
C GLY A 100 2.26 -6.19 1.52
N HIS A 101 2.58 -5.12 2.25
CA HIS A 101 3.92 -4.51 2.23
C HIS A 101 4.87 -5.20 3.22
N VAL A 102 4.41 -5.49 4.44
CA VAL A 102 5.28 -5.97 5.53
C VAL A 102 5.55 -7.47 5.51
N GLN A 103 4.77 -8.26 4.77
CA GLN A 103 4.96 -9.71 4.67
C GLN A 103 6.34 -10.09 4.11
N ARG A 104 6.88 -11.25 4.52
CA ARG A 104 8.16 -11.77 3.99
C ARG A 104 8.04 -12.44 2.62
N CYS A 105 6.83 -12.84 2.23
CA CYS A 105 6.56 -13.42 0.92
C CYS A 105 6.45 -12.32 -0.13
N LEU A 106 6.70 -12.68 -1.39
CA LEU A 106 6.41 -11.80 -2.52
C LEU A 106 4.94 -11.36 -2.52
N ALA A 107 4.65 -10.21 -3.12
CA ALA A 107 3.28 -9.80 -3.38
C ALA A 107 2.55 -10.87 -4.21
N HIS A 108 1.22 -10.81 -4.22
CA HIS A 108 0.40 -11.66 -5.09
C HIS A 108 0.71 -11.49 -6.59
N THR A 109 1.31 -10.36 -6.98
CA THR A 109 1.80 -10.09 -8.34
C THR A 109 3.16 -10.73 -8.64
N GLY A 110 3.83 -11.29 -7.63
CA GLY A 110 5.19 -11.82 -7.71
C GLY A 110 6.29 -10.79 -7.42
N ASP A 111 5.93 -9.53 -7.21
CA ASP A 111 6.90 -8.46 -6.93
C ASP A 111 7.45 -8.53 -5.49
N PRO A 112 8.72 -8.13 -5.28
CA PRO A 112 9.25 -8.00 -3.93
C PRO A 112 8.57 -6.85 -3.19
N VAL A 113 8.25 -7.08 -1.91
CA VAL A 113 7.65 -6.09 -1.02
C VAL A 113 8.59 -5.73 0.11
N LEU A 114 8.31 -4.66 0.84
CA LEU A 114 9.15 -4.15 1.93
C LEU A 114 9.66 -5.26 2.87
N GLY A 115 8.76 -6.10 3.39
CA GLY A 115 9.14 -7.17 4.31
C GLY A 115 10.02 -8.24 3.66
N HIS A 116 9.72 -8.60 2.42
CA HIS A 116 10.53 -9.53 1.63
C HIS A 116 11.95 -9.00 1.41
N LEU A 117 12.09 -7.71 1.08
CA LEU A 117 13.37 -7.05 0.83
C LEU A 117 14.21 -6.89 2.11
N LEU A 118 13.57 -6.69 3.26
CA LEU A 118 14.25 -6.54 4.55
C LEU A 118 14.63 -7.88 5.19
N ALA A 119 13.87 -8.95 4.95
CA ALA A 119 14.10 -10.26 5.54
C ALA A 119 15.53 -10.81 5.38
N PRO A 120 16.16 -10.80 4.19
CA PRO A 120 17.53 -11.31 4.04
C PRO A 120 18.60 -10.41 4.69
N VAL A 121 18.28 -9.14 4.97
CA VAL A 121 19.22 -8.17 5.55
C VAL A 121 19.15 -8.18 7.07
N LEU A 122 17.94 -8.22 7.63
CA LEU A 122 17.69 -8.13 9.07
C LEU A 122 17.55 -9.50 9.74
N GLY A 123 17.29 -10.57 8.97
CA GLY A 123 17.16 -11.93 9.50
C GLY A 123 16.18 -12.01 10.67
N ASP A 124 16.64 -12.53 11.80
CA ASP A 124 15.84 -12.71 13.02
C ASP A 124 15.53 -11.40 13.76
N GLU A 125 16.18 -10.29 13.41
CA GLU A 125 15.88 -8.97 13.98
C GLU A 125 14.63 -8.34 13.37
N LEU A 126 14.20 -8.80 12.18
CA LEU A 126 12.92 -8.41 11.60
C LEU A 126 11.80 -9.21 12.26
N VAL A 127 10.87 -8.50 12.89
CA VAL A 127 9.60 -9.07 13.36
C VAL A 127 8.44 -8.52 12.55
N VAL A 128 7.70 -9.41 11.89
CA VAL A 128 6.54 -9.06 11.07
C VAL A 128 5.25 -9.45 11.79
N ILE A 129 4.46 -8.43 12.12
CA ILE A 129 3.15 -8.61 12.76
C ILE A 129 2.06 -8.28 11.74
N GLY A 130 1.27 -9.29 11.35
CA GLY A 130 0.13 -9.11 10.47
C GLY A 130 -1.16 -8.79 11.25
N THR A 131 -2.19 -8.35 10.53
CA THR A 131 -3.53 -8.17 11.09
C THR A 131 -4.57 -9.01 10.36
N THR A 132 -5.52 -9.62 11.08
CA THR A 132 -6.67 -10.34 10.48
C THR A 132 -7.99 -9.81 11.02
N ARG A 133 -9.07 -10.08 10.30
CA ARG A 133 -10.41 -9.58 10.61
C ARG A 133 -11.51 -10.43 9.99
N THR A 134 -12.66 -10.52 10.63
CA THR A 134 -13.76 -11.41 10.19
C THR A 134 -15.07 -10.70 9.90
N GLY A 135 -15.23 -9.46 10.37
CA GLY A 135 -16.46 -8.70 10.18
C GLY A 135 -16.28 -7.19 10.33
N GLY A 136 -17.41 -6.50 10.34
CA GLY A 136 -17.48 -5.05 10.40
C GLY A 136 -17.58 -4.39 9.04
N VAL A 137 -17.32 -3.09 9.01
CA VAL A 137 -17.44 -2.24 7.80
C VAL A 137 -16.07 -1.74 7.39
N ILE A 138 -15.69 -1.98 6.13
CA ILE A 138 -14.41 -1.52 5.59
C ILE A 138 -14.59 -0.51 4.44
N PRO A 139 -13.59 0.35 4.21
CA PRO A 139 -13.44 1.05 2.95
C PRO A 139 -12.98 0.08 1.86
N GLU A 140 -13.78 -0.05 0.82
CA GLU A 140 -13.51 -0.88 -0.36
C GLU A 140 -13.19 0.01 -1.56
N LEU A 141 -12.17 -0.37 -2.33
CA LEU A 141 -11.76 0.38 -3.50
C LEU A 141 -12.62 -0.05 -4.70
N ARG A 142 -13.32 0.89 -5.32
CA ARG A 142 -14.09 0.63 -6.54
C ARG A 142 -13.27 0.96 -7.77
N PHE A 143 -13.38 0.06 -8.74
CA PHE A 143 -12.69 0.16 -10.02
C PHE A 143 -13.70 0.37 -11.13
N GLU A 144 -13.45 1.34 -11.99
CA GLU A 144 -14.30 1.68 -13.13
C GLU A 144 -13.45 1.89 -14.39
N GLY A 145 -14.11 1.79 -15.56
CA GLY A 145 -13.47 1.94 -16.87
C GLY A 145 -12.83 0.66 -17.41
N GLU A 146 -12.31 0.75 -18.63
CA GLU A 146 -11.53 -0.30 -19.30
C GLU A 146 -10.21 0.33 -19.81
N PRO A 147 -9.04 -0.08 -19.29
CA PRO A 147 -8.85 -1.06 -18.22
C PRO A 147 -9.38 -0.55 -16.86
N PRO A 148 -9.70 -1.46 -15.91
CA PRO A 148 -10.22 -1.08 -14.59
C PRO A 148 -9.25 -0.18 -13.81
N ARG A 149 -9.75 0.95 -13.28
CA ARG A 149 -8.94 1.88 -12.46
C ARG A 149 -9.65 2.29 -11.18
N PRO A 150 -8.92 2.49 -10.07
CA PRO A 150 -9.50 3.00 -8.84
C PRO A 150 -10.23 4.34 -9.06
N SER A 151 -11.50 4.44 -8.70
CA SER A 151 -12.31 5.65 -8.92
C SER A 151 -12.85 6.26 -7.62
N PHE A 152 -13.39 5.45 -6.72
CA PHE A 152 -13.88 5.91 -5.41
C PHE A 152 -13.79 4.81 -4.35
N ILE A 153 -14.13 5.17 -3.11
CA ILE A 153 -14.16 4.25 -1.97
C ILE A 153 -15.60 4.12 -1.47
N SER A 154 -16.11 2.89 -1.39
CA SER A 154 -17.38 2.56 -0.77
C SER A 154 -17.17 2.00 0.63
N LEU A 155 -18.19 2.12 1.50
CA LEU A 155 -18.21 1.43 2.79
C LEU A 155 -19.02 0.14 2.66
N GLU A 156 -18.41 -0.98 2.98
CA GLU A 156 -19.00 -2.30 2.79
C GLU A 156 -18.97 -3.16 4.03
N ASN A 157 -20.07 -3.87 4.24
CA ASN A 157 -20.12 -4.95 5.21
C ASN A 157 -19.30 -6.11 4.70
N LEU A 158 -18.45 -6.64 5.57
CA LEU A 158 -17.63 -7.77 5.26
C LEU A 158 -18.43 -9.06 5.23
N ALA A 159 -18.28 -9.81 4.15
CA ALA A 159 -18.67 -11.20 4.13
C ALA A 159 -17.80 -12.01 5.10
N PRO A 160 -18.33 -13.11 5.68
CA PRO A 160 -17.54 -14.05 6.45
C PRO A 160 -16.32 -14.53 5.64
N PRO A 161 -15.13 -14.63 6.26
CA PRO A 161 -13.94 -15.07 5.55
C PRO A 161 -14.05 -16.56 5.17
N PRO A 162 -13.51 -16.99 4.02
CA PRO A 162 -13.52 -18.40 3.64
C PRO A 162 -12.76 -19.28 4.65
N PRO A 163 -13.17 -20.54 4.88
CA PRO A 163 -12.61 -21.40 5.93
C PRO A 163 -11.10 -21.68 5.83
N HIS A 164 -10.53 -21.63 4.63
CA HIS A 164 -9.10 -21.86 4.38
C HIS A 164 -8.24 -20.60 4.58
N THR A 165 -8.84 -19.49 5.01
CA THR A 165 -8.10 -18.26 5.31
C THR A 165 -7.64 -18.24 6.76
N LEU A 166 -6.53 -17.56 6.99
CA LEU A 166 -6.01 -17.28 8.32
C LEU A 166 -7.03 -16.52 9.18
N ASP A 167 -7.80 -15.61 8.57
CA ASP A 167 -8.88 -14.86 9.22
C ASP A 167 -9.94 -15.79 9.82
N ALA A 168 -10.37 -16.82 9.08
CA ALA A 168 -11.32 -17.82 9.58
C ALA A 168 -10.73 -18.68 10.70
N VAL A 169 -9.45 -19.05 10.62
CA VAL A 169 -8.75 -19.78 11.69
C VAL A 169 -8.69 -18.94 12.97
N MET A 170 -8.41 -17.64 12.87
CA MET A 170 -8.39 -16.75 14.03
C MET A 170 -9.79 -16.55 14.63
N GLU A 171 -10.86 -16.49 13.82
CA GLU A 171 -12.23 -16.42 14.34
C GLU A 171 -12.61 -17.64 15.19
N ALA A 172 -12.14 -18.82 14.79
CA ALA A 172 -12.47 -20.08 15.45
C ALA A 172 -12.02 -20.12 16.92
N THR A 173 -11.10 -19.24 17.33
CA THR A 173 -10.71 -19.06 18.73
C THR A 173 -11.83 -18.51 19.61
N GLY A 174 -12.84 -17.87 19.02
CA GLY A 174 -13.94 -17.22 19.74
C GLY A 174 -13.57 -15.91 20.43
N LEU A 175 -12.32 -15.45 20.35
CA LEU A 175 -11.85 -14.23 21.02
C LEU A 175 -11.98 -12.99 20.11
N PRO A 176 -12.63 -11.90 20.57
CA PRO A 176 -12.91 -10.73 19.72
C PRO A 176 -11.67 -9.91 19.33
N LEU A 177 -10.65 -9.92 20.18
CA LEU A 177 -9.37 -9.24 19.97
C LEU A 177 -8.29 -10.08 20.64
N HIS A 178 -7.27 -10.49 19.89
CA HIS A 178 -6.18 -11.28 20.43
C HIS A 178 -4.91 -11.18 19.59
N LEU A 179 -3.76 -11.39 20.24
CA LEU A 179 -2.44 -11.49 19.62
C LEU A 179 -1.97 -12.94 19.68
N VAL A 180 -1.52 -13.48 18.55
CA VAL A 180 -0.98 -14.85 18.44
C VAL A 180 0.45 -14.78 17.95
N ASP A 181 1.37 -15.44 18.64
CA ASP A 181 2.72 -15.72 18.13
C ASP A 181 2.65 -16.99 17.27
N LEU A 182 2.65 -16.83 15.94
CA LEU A 182 2.50 -17.94 14.99
C LEU A 182 3.64 -18.94 15.08
N ARG A 183 4.83 -18.52 15.50
CA ARG A 183 6.01 -19.38 15.66
C ARG A 183 5.84 -20.41 16.77
N ARG A 184 4.85 -20.21 17.65
CA ARG A 184 4.53 -21.06 18.79
C ARG A 184 3.24 -21.86 18.61
N VAL A 185 2.49 -21.62 17.54
CA VAL A 185 1.27 -22.34 17.25
C VAL A 185 1.62 -23.69 16.62
N PRO A 186 0.99 -24.80 17.05
CA PRO A 186 1.23 -26.10 16.42
C PRO A 186 0.89 -26.06 14.91
N PRO A 187 1.75 -26.57 14.01
CA PRO A 187 1.54 -26.47 12.57
C PRO A 187 0.19 -27.02 12.10
N GLU A 188 -0.32 -28.07 12.74
CA GLU A 188 -1.63 -28.67 12.45
C GLU A 188 -2.80 -27.71 12.70
N THR A 189 -2.63 -26.73 13.60
CA THR A 189 -3.63 -25.70 13.89
C THR A 189 -3.68 -24.66 12.76
N LEU A 190 -2.54 -24.41 12.10
CA LEU A 190 -2.43 -23.48 10.98
C LEU A 190 -2.52 -24.16 9.62
N GLY A 191 -2.48 -25.49 9.55
CA GLY A 191 -2.38 -26.25 8.31
C GLY A 191 -3.57 -26.08 7.36
N ALA A 192 -4.70 -25.58 7.84
CA ALA A 192 -5.85 -25.22 7.02
C ALA A 192 -5.74 -23.81 6.38
N ALA A 193 -4.85 -22.95 6.89
CA ALA A 193 -4.69 -21.57 6.42
C ALA A 193 -3.71 -21.51 5.25
N THR A 194 -4.25 -21.35 4.04
CA THR A 194 -3.46 -21.21 2.80
C THR A 194 -3.60 -19.82 2.17
N ALA A 195 -4.33 -18.92 2.83
CA ALA A 195 -4.62 -17.59 2.34
C ALA A 195 -4.92 -16.61 3.48
N ILE A 196 -4.97 -15.32 3.15
CA ILE A 196 -5.39 -14.24 4.04
C ILE A 196 -6.38 -13.31 3.34
N CYS A 197 -7.32 -12.72 4.07
CA CYS A 197 -8.17 -11.67 3.53
C CYS A 197 -7.41 -10.35 3.40
N ALA A 198 -7.54 -9.70 2.24
CA ALA A 198 -7.04 -8.36 1.98
C ALA A 198 -8.18 -7.56 1.36
N GLN A 199 -8.70 -6.57 2.09
CA GLN A 199 -9.97 -5.90 1.73
C GLN A 199 -11.07 -6.94 1.42
N SER A 200 -11.84 -6.81 0.35
CA SER A 200 -12.86 -7.78 -0.07
C SER A 200 -12.33 -9.05 -0.74
N PHE A 201 -11.03 -9.13 -1.04
CA PHE A 201 -10.43 -10.27 -1.76
C PHE A 201 -9.62 -11.19 -0.83
N VAL A 202 -9.28 -12.36 -1.36
CA VAL A 202 -8.46 -13.38 -0.71
C VAL A 202 -7.14 -13.47 -1.46
N VAL A 203 -6.04 -13.49 -0.71
CA VAL A 203 -4.69 -13.62 -1.24
C VAL A 203 -4.11 -14.94 -0.78
N ASP A 204 -3.75 -15.78 -1.74
CA ASP A 204 -3.03 -17.04 -1.48
C ASP A 204 -1.63 -16.72 -0.98
N ILE A 205 -1.33 -17.22 0.22
CA ILE A 205 -0.05 -17.00 0.89
C ILE A 205 0.11 -18.06 1.97
N ASP A 206 1.34 -18.51 2.20
CA ASP A 206 1.67 -19.27 3.41
C ASP A 206 1.81 -18.28 4.59
N PRO A 207 0.83 -18.22 5.51
CA PRO A 207 0.83 -17.18 6.53
C PRO A 207 1.94 -17.37 7.55
N THR A 208 2.39 -18.62 7.75
CA THR A 208 3.46 -18.97 8.70
C THR A 208 4.84 -18.51 8.22
N ARG A 209 4.99 -18.39 6.89
CA ARG A 209 6.19 -17.81 6.27
C ARG A 209 6.09 -16.30 6.14
N ALA A 210 4.89 -15.77 6.02
CA ALA A 210 4.65 -14.34 5.81
C ALA A 210 4.79 -13.51 7.09
N PHE A 211 4.33 -14.02 8.23
CA PHE A 211 4.21 -13.29 9.50
C PHE A 211 4.75 -14.10 10.69
N ASP A 212 5.31 -13.42 11.70
CA ASP A 212 5.69 -14.05 12.97
C ASP A 212 4.55 -14.08 13.97
N ALA A 213 3.71 -13.04 13.93
CA ALA A 213 2.60 -12.87 14.84
C ALA A 213 1.41 -12.22 14.14
N LEU A 214 0.22 -12.35 14.72
CA LEU A 214 -1.00 -11.75 14.22
C LEU A 214 -1.77 -11.04 15.32
N VAL A 215 -2.26 -9.86 15.00
CA VAL A 215 -3.34 -9.21 15.76
C VAL A 215 -4.66 -9.48 15.03
N HIS A 216 -5.54 -10.25 15.67
CA HIS A 216 -6.89 -10.47 15.16
C HIS A 216 -7.87 -9.47 15.76
N VAL A 217 -8.70 -8.86 14.91
CA VAL A 217 -9.81 -7.99 15.31
C VAL A 217 -11.10 -8.49 14.67
N ARG A 218 -12.02 -9.03 15.46
CA ARG A 218 -13.27 -9.62 14.93
C ARG A 218 -14.07 -8.64 14.10
N SER A 219 -14.28 -7.42 14.59
CA SER A 219 -15.16 -6.45 13.93
C SER A 219 -14.49 -5.09 13.80
N LEU A 220 -14.39 -4.60 12.57
CA LEU A 220 -13.84 -3.29 12.24
C LEU A 220 -14.95 -2.23 12.16
N THR A 221 -14.64 -1.03 12.63
CA THR A 221 -15.45 0.17 12.38
C THR A 221 -14.64 1.16 11.52
N PRO A 222 -15.28 1.86 10.56
CA PRO A 222 -14.56 2.81 9.72
C PRO A 222 -14.03 3.96 10.57
N VAL A 223 -12.79 4.40 10.31
CA VAL A 223 -12.27 5.58 10.99
C VAL A 223 -13.09 6.83 10.61
N PRO A 224 -13.32 7.80 11.51
CA PRO A 224 -14.28 8.90 11.33
C PRO A 224 -14.10 9.76 10.08
N ARG A 225 -12.91 9.75 9.47
CA ARG A 225 -12.65 10.46 8.20
C ARG A 225 -13.41 9.83 7.02
N TRP A 226 -13.63 8.52 7.02
CA TRP A 226 -14.32 7.79 5.95
C TRP A 226 -15.84 7.81 6.08
N THR A 227 -16.37 8.10 7.27
CA THR A 227 -17.81 8.28 7.48
C THR A 227 -18.31 9.66 7.02
N ARG A 228 -17.39 10.59 6.72
CA ARG A 228 -17.70 11.96 6.24
C ARG A 228 -17.61 12.13 4.73
N SER A 229 -17.09 11.14 4.00
CA SER A 229 -17.13 11.11 2.54
C SER A 229 -18.48 10.56 2.09
N THR A 230 -19.48 11.44 2.01
CA THR A 230 -20.70 11.20 1.22
C THR A 230 -20.31 10.80 -0.21
N PRO A 231 -21.05 9.88 -0.86
CA PRO A 231 -20.83 9.60 -2.27
C PRO A 231 -20.99 10.91 -3.04
N THR A 232 -19.91 11.39 -3.66
CA THR A 232 -20.02 12.44 -4.66
C THR A 232 -20.92 11.89 -5.75
N THR A 233 -22.10 12.48 -5.89
CA THR A 233 -23.15 12.08 -6.81
C THR A 233 -22.63 12.04 -8.25
N VAL A 234 -22.24 10.87 -8.76
CA VAL A 234 -22.03 10.62 -10.20
C VAL A 234 -23.30 10.01 -10.83
N ALA A 235 -24.45 10.07 -10.15
CA ALA A 235 -25.71 9.51 -10.64
C ALA A 235 -26.64 10.52 -11.36
N ALA A 236 -26.15 11.68 -11.80
CA ALA A 236 -27.01 12.73 -12.40
C ALA A 236 -26.68 13.10 -13.87
N ALA A 237 -26.15 12.16 -14.66
CA ALA A 237 -25.82 12.44 -16.07
C ALA A 237 -26.44 11.45 -17.08
N HIS A 238 -27.48 10.68 -16.73
CA HIS A 238 -28.11 9.72 -17.65
C HIS A 238 -29.64 9.78 -17.73
N GLU A 239 -30.24 10.96 -17.53
CA GLU A 239 -31.63 11.18 -17.96
C GLU A 239 -31.76 12.56 -18.63
N ARG A 240 -31.60 12.58 -19.97
CA ARG A 240 -32.24 13.59 -20.81
C ARG A 240 -33.42 12.90 -21.51
N PRO A 241 -34.68 13.26 -21.20
CA PRO A 241 -35.81 12.89 -22.04
C PRO A 241 -35.74 13.69 -23.35
N GLN A 242 -36.02 13.01 -24.46
CA GLN A 242 -36.42 13.62 -25.72
C GLN A 242 -37.83 14.22 -25.58
#